data_AF-S0FAL8-F1
#
_entry.id   AF-S0FAL8-F1
#
_cell.length_a   1.000
_cell.length_b   1.000
_cell.length_c   1.000
_cell.angle_alpha   90.00
_cell.angle_beta   90.00
_cell.angle_gamma   90.00
#
_symmetry.space_group_name_H-M   'P 1'
#
loop_
_entity.id
_entity.type
_entity.pdbx_description
1 polymer ?
#
loop_
_entity_poly.entity_id
_entity_poly.type
_entity_poly.pdbx_seq_one_letter_code
_entity_poly.pdbx_strand_id
1 'polypeptide(L)'
;MIRVFMAILCSLLAVCSVFARDRHHEGTDRQAAIYRLPPFERAVRCTKYFEGWHSEKHHPYVGYGHKLLPGERFSARTMTKRQADALLRKDLRKFCAMFRQFGKDSLLLATLAYNV
;
A
#
# COMPACT_ATOMS: atom_id res chain seq x y z
N MET A 1 -27.49 -40.07 -4.98
CA MET A 1 -26.11 -39.55 -4.85
C MET A 1 -25.82 -38.37 -5.80
N ILE A 2 -26.08 -38.49 -7.11
CA ILE A 2 -25.81 -37.42 -8.10
C ILE A 2 -26.56 -36.09 -7.82
N ARG A 3 -27.85 -36.15 -7.42
CA ARG A 3 -28.66 -34.95 -7.14
C ARG A 3 -28.16 -34.13 -5.94
N VAL A 4 -27.63 -34.79 -4.91
CA VAL A 4 -27.09 -34.16 -3.71
C VAL A 4 -25.74 -33.50 -4.04
N PHE A 5 -24.90 -34.18 -4.81
CA PHE A 5 -23.60 -33.67 -5.24
C PHE A 5 -23.74 -32.42 -6.12
N MET A 6 -24.72 -32.41 -7.03
CA MET A 6 -25.05 -31.23 -7.84
C MET A 6 -25.59 -30.07 -6.98
N ALA A 7 -26.44 -30.34 -5.99
CA ALA A 7 -26.92 -29.30 -5.09
C ALA A 7 -25.76 -28.65 -4.30
N ILE A 8 -24.84 -29.46 -3.76
CA ILE A 8 -23.65 -28.98 -3.04
C ILE A 8 -22.75 -28.15 -3.96
N LEU A 9 -22.50 -28.62 -5.19
CA LEU A 9 -21.70 -27.89 -6.17
C LEU A 9 -22.35 -26.56 -6.56
N CYS A 10 -23.67 -26.53 -6.79
CA CYS A 10 -24.42 -25.30 -7.06
C CYS A 10 -24.36 -24.31 -5.88
N SER A 11 -24.48 -24.80 -4.64
CA SER A 11 -24.34 -23.97 -3.44
C SER A 11 -22.93 -23.38 -3.33
N LEU A 12 -21.88 -24.17 -3.59
CA LEU A 12 -20.49 -23.69 -3.58
C LEU A 12 -20.26 -22.64 -4.66
N LEU A 13 -20.77 -22.83 -5.89
CA LEU A 13 -20.63 -21.86 -6.97
C LEU A 13 -21.39 -20.55 -6.68
N ALA A 14 -22.58 -20.62 -6.10
CA ALA A 14 -23.34 -19.44 -5.68
C ALA A 14 -22.61 -18.65 -4.59
N VAL A 15 -22.06 -19.35 -3.59
CA VAL A 15 -21.30 -18.73 -2.51
C VAL A 15 -19.99 -18.11 -3.02
N CYS A 16 -19.24 -18.81 -3.88
CA CYS A 16 -18.01 -18.29 -4.50
C CYS A 16 -18.27 -17.03 -5.36
N SER A 17 -19.37 -16.99 -6.11
CA SER A 17 -19.72 -15.84 -6.94
C SER A 17 -20.16 -14.63 -6.11
N VAL A 18 -20.87 -14.82 -5.00
CA VAL A 18 -21.17 -13.75 -4.04
C VAL A 18 -19.88 -13.20 -3.42
N PHE A 19 -18.98 -14.08 -2.93
CA PHE A 19 -17.69 -13.65 -2.38
C PHE A 19 -16.81 -12.92 -3.40
N ALA A 20 -16.78 -13.36 -4.66
CA ALA A 20 -16.03 -12.68 -5.71
C ALA A 20 -16.61 -11.29 -6.00
N ARG A 21 -17.94 -11.16 -6.04
CA ARG A 21 -18.64 -9.90 -6.33
C ARG A 21 -18.44 -8.87 -5.21
N ASP A 22 -18.43 -9.30 -3.96
CA ASP A 22 -18.20 -8.45 -2.79
C ASP A 22 -16.78 -7.88 -2.79
N ARG A 23 -15.77 -8.71 -3.08
CA ARG A 23 -14.37 -8.25 -3.23
C ARG A 23 -14.20 -7.26 -4.39
N HIS A 24 -14.92 -7.47 -5.49
CA HIS A 24 -14.90 -6.53 -6.63
C HIS A 24 -15.57 -5.20 -6.29
N HIS A 25 -16.67 -5.21 -5.54
CA HIS A 25 -17.34 -3.98 -5.08
C HIS A 25 -16.47 -3.21 -4.08
N GLU A 26 -15.91 -3.90 -3.07
CA GLU A 26 -14.99 -3.30 -2.10
C GLU A 26 -13.77 -2.69 -2.79
N GLY A 27 -13.21 -3.38 -3.80
CA GLY A 27 -12.13 -2.86 -4.62
C GLY A 27 -12.52 -1.59 -5.40
N THR A 28 -13.70 -1.58 -6.01
CA THR A 28 -14.19 -0.46 -6.83
C THR A 28 -14.49 0.78 -5.98
N ASP A 29 -15.15 0.61 -4.83
CA ASP A 29 -15.43 1.71 -3.89
C ASP A 29 -14.15 2.28 -3.28
N ARG A 30 -13.19 1.41 -2.95
CA ARG A 30 -11.88 1.84 -2.46
C ARG A 30 -11.09 2.60 -3.52
N GLN A 31 -11.19 2.18 -4.79
CA GLN A 31 -10.61 2.89 -5.92
C GLN A 31 -11.27 4.27 -6.10
N ALA A 32 -12.60 4.36 -6.08
CA ALA A 32 -13.31 5.64 -6.16
C ALA A 32 -12.95 6.58 -4.99
N ALA A 33 -12.77 6.02 -3.78
CA ALA A 33 -12.34 6.77 -2.61
C ALA A 33 -10.90 7.30 -2.72
N ILE A 34 -9.98 6.59 -3.39
CA ILE A 34 -8.59 7.06 -3.53
C ILE A 34 -8.52 8.31 -4.39
N TYR A 35 -9.31 8.41 -5.46
CA TYR A 35 -9.29 9.57 -6.36
C TYR A 35 -9.80 10.86 -5.71
N ARG A 36 -10.59 10.76 -4.62
CA ARG A 36 -11.05 11.89 -3.81
C ARG A 36 -9.95 12.49 -2.92
N LEU A 37 -8.85 11.77 -2.70
CA LEU A 37 -7.74 12.26 -1.88
C LEU A 37 -6.88 13.26 -2.66
N PRO A 38 -6.28 14.26 -1.99
CA PRO A 38 -5.23 15.09 -2.57
C PRO A 38 -4.10 14.24 -3.15
N PRO A 39 -3.41 14.68 -4.23
CA PRO A 39 -2.39 13.87 -4.91
C PRO A 39 -1.34 13.27 -3.97
N PHE A 40 -0.82 14.06 -3.02
CA PHE A 40 0.19 13.59 -2.08
C PHE A 40 -0.33 12.49 -1.15
N GLU A 41 -1.59 12.61 -0.70
CA GLU A 41 -2.24 11.58 0.12
C GLU A 41 -2.49 10.29 -0.67
N ARG A 42 -2.80 10.41 -1.98
CA ARG A 42 -2.86 9.24 -2.86
C ARG A 42 -1.52 8.52 -2.92
N ALA A 43 -0.43 9.25 -3.14
CA ALA A 43 0.91 8.68 -3.16
C ALA A 43 1.23 7.94 -1.86
N VAL A 44 1.06 8.59 -0.70
CA VAL A 44 1.26 7.96 0.62
C VAL A 44 0.41 6.70 0.78
N ARG A 45 -0.87 6.74 0.41
CA ARG A 45 -1.77 5.59 0.55
C ARG A 45 -1.42 4.45 -0.41
N CYS A 46 -1.03 4.75 -1.64
CA CYS A 46 -0.53 3.78 -2.62
C CYS A 46 0.75 3.10 -2.11
N THR A 47 1.75 3.88 -1.69
CA THR A 47 3.02 3.33 -1.18
C THR A 47 2.77 2.40 -0.01
N LYS A 48 1.97 2.79 0.99
CA LYS A 48 1.62 1.91 2.12
C LYS A 48 0.95 0.61 1.70
N TYR A 49 0.11 0.65 0.67
CA TYR A 49 -0.62 -0.52 0.20
C TYR A 49 0.31 -1.53 -0.48
N PHE A 50 1.21 -1.06 -1.33
CA PHE A 50 2.10 -1.92 -2.09
C PHE A 50 3.35 -2.37 -1.31
N GLU A 51 3.91 -1.50 -0.46
CA GLU A 51 5.09 -1.82 0.35
C GLU A 51 4.75 -2.70 1.56
N GLY A 52 3.57 -2.50 2.15
CA GLY A 52 3.20 -3.17 3.39
C GLY A 52 4.09 -2.80 4.58
N TRP A 53 3.95 -3.56 5.67
CA TRP A 53 4.65 -3.30 6.93
C TRP A 53 5.94 -4.12 7.06
N HIS A 54 7.04 -3.42 7.30
CA HIS A 54 8.37 -3.96 7.46
C HIS A 54 8.70 -4.15 8.95
N SER A 55 8.55 -5.40 9.42
CA SER A 55 9.07 -5.90 10.71
C SER A 55 10.56 -6.25 10.64
N GLU A 56 11.16 -6.64 11.77
CA GLU A 56 12.59 -7.01 11.91
C GLU A 56 13.11 -7.99 10.84
N LYS A 57 12.27 -8.94 10.39
CA LYS A 57 12.61 -9.91 9.33
C LYS A 57 13.00 -9.28 7.99
N HIS A 58 12.64 -8.01 7.76
CA HIS A 58 12.94 -7.30 6.52
C HIS A 58 14.15 -6.37 6.65
N HIS A 59 15.04 -6.60 7.63
CA HIS A 59 16.26 -5.82 7.75
C HIS A 59 17.00 -5.76 6.38
N PRO A 60 17.46 -4.58 5.93
CA PRO A 60 17.62 -3.31 6.65
C PRO A 60 16.44 -2.32 6.56
N TYR A 61 15.21 -2.78 6.30
CA TYR A 61 14.03 -1.93 6.09
C TYR A 61 13.11 -1.86 7.32
N VAL A 62 12.47 -0.70 7.51
CA VAL A 62 11.54 -0.44 8.61
C VAL A 62 10.25 0.23 8.12
N GLY A 63 9.14 0.00 8.81
CA GLY A 63 7.89 0.73 8.56
C GLY A 63 7.28 0.42 7.22
N TYR A 64 7.15 1.42 6.34
CA TYR A 64 6.61 1.22 4.99
C TYR A 64 7.71 1.17 3.93
N GLY A 65 8.82 0.47 4.21
CA GLY A 65 9.91 0.28 3.24
C GLY A 65 11.05 1.28 3.34
N HIS A 66 11.17 2.02 4.45
CA HIS A 66 12.31 2.92 4.64
C HIS A 66 13.58 2.10 4.91
N LYS A 67 14.59 2.24 4.06
CA LYS A 67 15.91 1.62 4.24
C LYS A 67 16.74 2.43 5.23
N LEU A 68 17.18 1.79 6.32
CA LEU A 68 18.02 2.44 7.32
C LEU A 68 19.31 2.98 6.72
N LEU A 69 19.59 4.26 6.95
CA LEU A 69 20.85 4.91 6.57
C LEU A 69 21.88 4.81 7.72
N PRO A 70 23.19 4.92 7.41
CA PRO A 70 24.23 4.98 8.44
C PRO A 70 23.94 6.08 9.47
N GLY A 71 23.91 5.70 10.75
CA GLY A 71 23.64 6.61 11.88
C GLY A 71 22.17 6.72 12.29
N GLU A 72 21.23 6.20 11.50
CA GLU A 72 19.83 6.14 11.92
C GLU A 72 19.60 5.02 12.93
N ARG A 73 18.74 5.29 13.93
CA ARG A 73 18.46 4.40 15.06
C ARG A 73 17.00 3.94 15.11
N PHE A 74 16.31 3.93 13.97
CA PHE A 74 14.95 3.41 13.92
C PHE A 74 14.95 1.90 14.15
N SER A 75 13.99 1.43 14.93
CA SER A 75 13.81 0.00 15.22
C SER A 75 12.54 -0.52 14.56
N ALA A 76 12.67 -1.55 13.72
CA ALA A 76 11.53 -2.24 13.13
C ALA A 76 10.59 -2.84 14.19
N ARG A 77 11.10 -3.09 15.40
CA ARG A 77 10.36 -3.69 16.52
C ARG A 77 9.44 -2.70 17.22
N THR A 78 9.96 -1.50 17.51
CA THR A 78 9.30 -0.54 18.38
C THR A 78 8.63 0.59 17.61
N MET A 79 8.89 0.71 16.31
CA MET A 79 8.31 1.78 15.51
C MET A 79 6.79 1.65 15.39
N THR A 80 6.10 2.77 15.61
CA THR A 80 4.65 2.86 15.47
C THR A 80 4.23 3.19 14.04
N LYS A 81 2.99 2.85 13.66
CA LYS A 81 2.42 3.23 12.35
C LYS A 81 2.46 4.73 12.09
N ARG A 82 2.31 5.55 13.15
CA ARG A 82 2.39 7.02 13.06
C ARG A 82 3.82 7.49 12.75
N GLN A 83 4.82 6.91 13.40
CA GLN A 83 6.22 7.21 13.09
C GLN A 83 6.59 6.77 11.68
N ALA A 84 6.16 5.58 11.26
CA ALA A 84 6.37 5.08 9.90
C ALA A 84 5.67 5.96 8.84
N ASP A 85 4.45 6.45 9.13
CA ASP A 85 3.76 7.41 8.26
C ASP A 85 4.52 8.73 8.15
N ALA A 86 4.98 9.28 9.27
CA ALA A 86 5.79 10.50 9.26
C ALA A 86 7.10 10.33 8.49
N LEU A 87 7.75 9.17 8.62
CA LEU A 87 8.98 8.83 7.91
C LEU A 87 8.74 8.71 6.40
N LEU A 88 7.72 7.94 5.98
CA LEU A 88 7.32 7.84 4.58
C LEU A 88 7.02 9.21 3.96
N ARG A 89 6.29 10.08 4.67
CA ARG A 89 6.01 11.43 4.20
C ARG A 89 7.26 12.30 4.10
N LYS A 90 8.22 12.11 5.00
CA LYS A 90 9.53 12.80 4.94
C LYS A 90 10.31 12.36 3.71
N ASP A 91 10.35 11.06 3.42
CA ASP A 91 11.06 10.51 2.27
C ASP A 91 10.43 10.94 0.95
N LEU A 92 9.10 10.85 0.81
CA LEU A 92 8.40 11.32 -0.38
C LEU A 92 8.66 12.80 -0.64
N ARG A 93 8.66 13.66 0.40
CA ARG A 93 9.01 15.08 0.23
C ARG A 93 10.45 15.28 -0.22
N LYS A 94 11.39 14.49 0.32
CA LYS A 94 12.81 14.51 -0.11
C LYS A 94 12.94 14.17 -1.59
N PHE A 95 12.23 13.13 -2.06
CA PHE A 95 12.21 12.79 -3.47
C PHE A 95 11.51 13.84 -4.33
N CYS A 96 10.38 14.41 -3.89
CA CYS A 96 9.76 15.52 -4.62
C CYS A 96 10.71 16.71 -4.77
N ALA A 97 11.50 17.03 -3.75
CA ALA A 97 12.51 18.08 -3.81
C ALA A 97 13.64 17.74 -4.81
N MET A 98 14.06 16.48 -4.85
CA MET A 98 15.04 15.98 -5.83
C MET A 98 14.52 16.10 -7.27
N PHE A 99 13.24 15.81 -7.49
CA PHE A 99 12.59 15.87 -8.79
C PHE A 99 11.89 17.22 -9.08
N ARG A 100 12.21 18.29 -8.34
CA ARG A 100 11.51 19.58 -8.45
C ARG A 100 11.50 20.16 -9.86
N GLN A 101 12.54 19.89 -10.65
CA GLN A 101 12.67 20.39 -12.03
C GLN A 101 11.57 19.86 -12.97
N PHE A 102 10.90 18.77 -12.60
CA PHE A 102 9.80 18.16 -13.36
C PHE A 102 8.41 18.73 -12.97
N GLY A 103 8.36 19.76 -12.12
CA GLY A 103 7.13 20.47 -11.78
C GLY A 103 6.03 19.55 -11.23
N LYS A 104 4.89 19.50 -11.91
CA LYS A 104 3.72 18.68 -11.51
C LYS A 104 4.00 17.18 -11.43
N ASP A 105 4.98 16.69 -12.20
CA ASP A 105 5.31 15.27 -12.27
C ASP A 105 6.30 14.84 -11.18
N SER A 106 6.83 15.79 -10.40
CA SER A 106 7.74 15.52 -9.28
C SER A 106 7.20 14.52 -8.27
N LEU A 107 5.88 14.53 -8.01
CA LEU A 107 5.24 13.58 -7.10
C LEU A 107 5.15 12.17 -7.68
N LEU A 108 4.85 12.05 -8.98
CA LEU A 108 4.82 10.76 -9.65
C LEU A 108 6.22 10.13 -9.63
N LEU A 109 7.23 10.90 -10.00
CA LEU A 109 8.63 10.46 -9.97
C LEU A 109 9.08 10.12 -8.55
N ALA A 110 8.69 10.91 -7.54
CA ALA A 110 8.98 10.61 -6.14
C ALA A 110 8.36 9.28 -5.68
N THR A 111 7.13 9.00 -6.12
CA THR A 111 6.42 7.76 -5.78
C THR A 111 7.08 6.56 -6.45
N LEU A 112 7.49 6.69 -7.73
CA LEU A 112 8.18 5.64 -8.46
C LEU A 112 9.56 5.35 -7.87
N ALA A 113 10.34 6.40 -7.59
CA ALA A 113 11.67 6.31 -7.01
C ALA A 113 11.69 5.70 -5.61
N TYR A 114 10.57 5.73 -4.88
CA TYR A 114 10.47 5.07 -3.58
C TYR A 114 10.60 3.53 -3.69
N ASN A 115 10.25 2.94 -4.84
CA ASN A 115 10.30 1.48 -5.05
C ASN A 115 11.65 0.99 -5.62
N VAL A 116 12.65 1.87 -5.74
CA VAL A 116 13.99 1.57 -6.31
C VAL A 116 15.04 1.58 -5.21
#